data_AF-A0A8C9QSQ7-F1
#
_entry.id   AF-A0A8C9QSQ7-F1
#
_cell.length_a   1.000
_cell.length_b   1.000
_cell.length_c   1.000
_cell.angle_alpha   90.00
_cell.angle_beta   90.00
_cell.angle_gamma   90.00
#
_symmetry.space_group_name_H-M   'P 1'
#
loop_
_entity.id
_entity.type
_entity.pdbx_description
1 polymer ?
#
loop_
_entity_poly.entity_id
_entity_poly.type
_entity_poly.pdbx_seq_one_letter_code
_entity_poly.pdbx_strand_id
1 'polypeptide(L)'
;LEYPVRKILPPASLCKLSSARWGVCWVNFQALTITMSVLGAIILLGITVCCYCCCRRERSQKPDKGEERAMREQEERRVRQEERRAEMKSRHDEIRKKYGLFKEQNPYEKF
;
A
#
# COMPACT_ATOMS: atom_id res chain seq x y z
N LEU A 1 -19.80 8.76 -56.31
CA LEU A 1 -19.97 7.82 -55.17
C LEU A 1 -19.53 8.58 -53.92
N GLU A 2 -20.48 9.01 -53.10
CA GLU A 2 -20.17 9.85 -51.92
C GLU A 2 -19.75 8.93 -50.77
N TYR A 3 -18.47 9.00 -50.38
CA TYR A 3 -17.91 8.16 -49.32
C TYR A 3 -18.58 8.52 -47.98
N PRO A 4 -19.07 7.54 -47.19
CA PRO A 4 -19.85 7.83 -45.99
C PRO A 4 -18.95 8.31 -44.85
N VAL A 5 -18.66 9.62 -44.82
CA VAL A 5 -17.84 10.30 -43.79
C VAL A 5 -18.48 10.24 -42.40
N ARG A 6 -19.74 9.81 -42.30
CA ARG A 6 -20.55 9.83 -41.07
C ARG A 6 -20.51 8.53 -40.26
N LYS A 7 -19.95 7.44 -40.79
CA LYS A 7 -19.89 6.15 -40.08
C LYS A 7 -18.45 5.69 -39.91
N ILE A 8 -18.03 5.55 -38.66
CA ILE A 8 -16.70 5.06 -38.27
C ILE A 8 -16.46 3.63 -38.80
N LEU A 9 -17.53 2.83 -38.94
CA LEU A 9 -17.50 1.56 -39.67
C LEU A 9 -18.34 1.67 -40.95
N PRO A 10 -17.78 1.41 -42.14
CA PRO A 10 -18.58 1.15 -43.32
C PRO A 10 -19.40 -0.14 -43.09
N PRO A 11 -20.69 -0.16 -43.47
CA PRO A 11 -21.51 -1.36 -43.34
C PRO A 11 -20.89 -2.54 -44.12
N ALA A 12 -21.03 -3.75 -43.58
CA ALA A 12 -20.47 -4.98 -44.16
C ALA A 12 -20.98 -5.29 -45.58
N SER A 13 -22.05 -4.60 -46.01
CA SER A 13 -22.58 -4.66 -47.38
C SER A 13 -21.70 -3.96 -48.42
N LEU A 14 -20.85 -3.00 -48.01
CA LEU A 14 -19.96 -2.27 -48.92
C LEU A 14 -18.57 -2.93 -49.05
N CYS A 15 -18.08 -3.57 -47.98
CA CYS A 15 -16.78 -4.23 -47.99
C CYS A 15 -16.68 -5.29 -46.88
N LYS A 16 -16.03 -6.42 -47.16
CA LYS A 16 -15.72 -7.44 -46.14
C LYS A 16 -14.77 -6.85 -45.09
N LEU A 17 -14.95 -7.23 -43.83
CA LEU A 17 -14.18 -6.73 -42.68
C LEU A 17 -12.66 -6.96 -42.81
N SER A 18 -12.25 -7.95 -43.61
CA SER A 18 -10.86 -8.25 -43.98
C SER A 18 -10.25 -7.23 -44.95
N SER A 19 -11.08 -6.51 -45.70
CA SER A 19 -10.67 -5.63 -46.80
C SER A 19 -10.76 -4.14 -46.43
N ALA A 20 -11.42 -3.83 -45.32
CA ALA A 20 -11.48 -2.49 -44.74
C ALA A 20 -10.12 -2.15 -44.09
N ARG A 21 -9.44 -1.15 -44.64
CA ARG A 21 -8.14 -0.64 -44.16
C ARG A 21 -8.36 0.58 -43.28
N TRP A 22 -7.68 0.65 -42.13
CA TRP A 22 -7.77 1.78 -41.20
C TRP A 22 -6.44 2.55 -41.18
N GLY A 23 -6.45 3.79 -41.69
CA GLY A 23 -5.32 4.73 -41.67
C GLY A 23 -4.11 4.34 -42.55
N VAL A 24 -3.83 3.04 -42.71
CA VAL A 24 -2.67 2.50 -43.44
C VAL A 24 -3.05 1.27 -44.27
N CYS A 25 -2.31 1.02 -45.36
CA CYS A 25 -2.64 0.00 -46.36
C CYS A 25 -2.36 -1.46 -45.92
N TRP A 26 -1.81 -1.69 -44.74
CA TRP A 26 -1.42 -3.03 -44.28
C TRP A 26 -2.20 -3.50 -43.04
N VAL A 27 -2.92 -2.62 -42.37
CA VAL A 27 -3.68 -2.94 -41.15
C VAL A 27 -5.16 -3.08 -41.49
N ASN A 28 -5.66 -4.30 -41.34
CA ASN A 28 -7.07 -4.65 -41.58
C ASN A 28 -7.92 -4.33 -40.35
N PHE A 29 -9.18 -3.95 -40.57
CA PHE A 29 -10.13 -3.66 -39.51
C PHE A 29 -10.41 -4.88 -38.61
N GLN A 30 -10.41 -6.07 -39.20
CA GLN A 30 -10.47 -7.33 -38.47
C GLN A 30 -9.27 -7.50 -37.52
N ALA A 31 -8.05 -7.20 -37.97
CA ALA A 31 -6.86 -7.31 -37.12
C ALA A 31 -6.90 -6.29 -35.97
N LEU A 32 -7.36 -5.06 -36.24
CA LEU A 32 -7.50 -4.01 -35.24
C LEU A 32 -8.52 -4.32 -34.15
N THR A 33 -9.67 -4.87 -34.53
CA THR A 33 -10.71 -5.24 -33.56
C THR A 33 -10.26 -6.39 -32.68
N ILE A 34 -9.58 -7.38 -33.25
CA ILE A 34 -8.98 -8.49 -32.50
C ILE A 34 -7.94 -7.96 -31.52
N THR A 35 -6.99 -7.12 -31.95
CA THR A 35 -5.95 -6.60 -31.04
C THR A 35 -6.53 -5.75 -29.91
N MET A 36 -7.49 -4.87 -30.18
CA MET A 36 -8.15 -4.07 -29.15
C MET A 36 -8.93 -4.94 -28.15
N SER A 37 -9.59 -5.99 -28.64
CA SER A 37 -10.29 -6.94 -27.76
C SER A 37 -9.34 -7.70 -26.85
N VAL A 38 -8.20 -8.17 -27.37
CA VAL A 38 -7.19 -8.90 -26.60
C VAL A 38 -6.52 -7.98 -25.58
N LEU A 39 -6.13 -6.76 -25.98
CA LEU A 39 -5.55 -5.77 -25.06
C LEU A 39 -6.54 -5.41 -23.95
N GLY A 40 -7.81 -5.16 -24.30
CA GLY A 40 -8.87 -4.90 -23.33
C GLY A 40 -9.06 -6.07 -22.36
N ALA A 41 -9.09 -7.30 -22.86
CA ALA A 41 -9.24 -8.49 -22.04
C ALA A 41 -8.06 -8.67 -21.07
N ILE A 42 -6.81 -8.46 -21.53
CA ILE A 42 -5.61 -8.56 -20.67
C ILE A 42 -5.65 -7.49 -19.57
N ILE A 43 -6.00 -6.25 -19.90
CA ILE A 43 -6.11 -5.17 -18.92
C ILE A 43 -7.20 -5.47 -17.89
N LEU A 44 -8.38 -5.91 -18.34
CA LEU A 44 -9.49 -6.27 -17.45
C LEU A 44 -9.14 -7.47 -16.57
N LEU A 45 -8.49 -8.50 -17.11
CA LEU A 45 -8.00 -9.64 -16.33
C LEU A 45 -6.94 -9.21 -15.32
N GLY A 46 -5.99 -8.37 -15.72
CA GLY A 46 -4.98 -7.81 -14.82
C GLY A 46 -5.59 -7.03 -13.66
N ILE A 47 -6.54 -6.13 -13.95
CA ILE A 47 -7.24 -5.35 -12.92
C ILE A 47 -8.08 -6.26 -12.02
N THR A 48 -8.87 -7.17 -12.58
CA THR A 48 -9.71 -8.07 -11.78
C THR A 48 -8.86 -8.94 -10.87
N VAL A 49 -7.81 -9.60 -11.38
CA VAL A 49 -6.89 -10.40 -10.55
C VAL A 49 -6.19 -9.53 -9.51
N CYS A 50 -5.69 -8.34 -9.87
CA CYS A 50 -5.06 -7.43 -8.91
C CYS A 50 -6.04 -7.00 -7.81
N CYS A 51 -7.26 -6.60 -8.14
CA CYS A 51 -8.28 -6.22 -7.16
C CYS A 51 -8.75 -7.42 -6.31
N TYR A 52 -8.89 -8.61 -6.89
CA TYR A 52 -9.29 -9.80 -6.14
C TYR A 52 -8.17 -10.33 -5.24
N CYS A 53 -6.90 -10.21 -5.61
CA CYS A 53 -5.77 -10.69 -4.84
C CYS A 53 -5.24 -9.66 -3.83
N CYS A 54 -5.06 -8.40 -4.25
CA CYS A 54 -4.51 -7.33 -3.40
C CYS A 54 -5.57 -6.76 -2.47
N CYS A 55 -6.77 -6.39 -2.97
CA CYS A 55 -7.80 -5.77 -2.11
C CYS A 55 -8.51 -6.78 -1.19
N ARG A 56 -8.54 -8.09 -1.49
CA ARG A 56 -8.97 -9.10 -0.50
C ARG A 56 -7.95 -9.28 0.61
N ARG A 57 -6.65 -9.19 0.28
CA ARG A 57 -5.57 -9.31 1.26
C ARG A 57 -5.53 -8.10 2.18
N GLU A 58 -5.71 -6.89 1.65
CA GLU A 58 -5.89 -5.66 2.44
C GLU A 58 -7.21 -5.61 3.21
N ARG A 59 -8.34 -6.12 2.70
CA ARG A 59 -9.59 -6.20 3.49
C ARG A 59 -9.54 -7.22 4.63
N SER A 60 -8.64 -8.21 4.55
CA SER A 60 -8.31 -9.10 5.66
C SER A 60 -7.36 -8.41 6.66
N GLN A 61 -6.69 -7.36 6.21
CA GLN A 61 -5.87 -6.41 6.97
C GLN A 61 -6.68 -5.15 7.32
N LYS A 62 -7.95 -5.30 7.70
CA LYS A 62 -8.48 -4.33 8.68
C LYS A 62 -7.52 -4.38 9.88
N PRO A 63 -7.20 -3.27 10.56
CA PRO A 63 -6.42 -3.33 11.79
C PRO A 63 -7.15 -4.31 12.70
N ASP A 64 -6.59 -5.52 12.78
CA ASP A 64 -7.35 -6.65 13.27
C ASP A 64 -7.52 -6.38 14.76
N LYS A 65 -8.62 -6.82 15.38
CA LYS A 65 -8.74 -6.74 16.85
C LYS A 65 -7.49 -7.29 17.55
N GLY A 66 -6.73 -8.18 16.90
CA GLY A 66 -5.39 -8.61 17.30
C GLY A 66 -4.32 -7.52 17.35
N GLU A 67 -4.22 -6.60 16.39
CA GLU A 67 -3.22 -5.52 16.40
C GLU A 67 -3.52 -4.49 17.49
N GLU A 68 -4.79 -4.14 17.69
CA GLU A 68 -5.19 -3.24 18.79
C GLU A 68 -4.90 -3.87 20.16
N ARG A 69 -5.16 -5.18 20.32
CA ARG A 69 -4.79 -5.92 21.53
C ARG A 69 -3.28 -6.01 21.71
N ALA A 70 -2.52 -6.23 20.64
CA ALA A 70 -1.06 -6.28 20.68
C ALA A 70 -0.46 -4.92 21.08
N MET A 71 -1.02 -3.82 20.59
CA MET A 71 -0.61 -2.46 20.98
C MET A 71 -0.88 -2.20 22.46
N ARG A 72 -2.07 -2.57 22.96
CA ARG A 72 -2.42 -2.47 24.39
C ARG A 72 -1.50 -3.32 25.28
N GLU A 73 -1.20 -4.56 24.88
CA GLU A 73 -0.26 -5.40 25.63
C GLU A 73 1.16 -4.82 25.64
N GLN A 74 1.62 -4.26 24.51
CA GLN A 74 2.93 -3.61 24.46
C GLN A 74 2.98 -2.38 25.36
N GLU A 75 1.92 -1.58 25.36
CA GLU A 75 1.79 -0.40 26.23
C GLU A 75 1.78 -0.81 27.70
N GLU A 76 1.00 -1.83 28.09
CA GLU A 76 1.05 -2.36 29.46
C GLU A 76 2.43 -2.87 29.86
N ARG A 77 3.13 -3.57 28.96
CA ARG A 77 4.49 -4.05 29.22
C ARG A 77 5.47 -2.89 29.38
N ARG A 78 5.32 -1.81 28.58
CA ARG A 78 6.13 -0.60 28.70
C ARG A 78 5.87 0.11 30.03
N VAL A 79 4.61 0.30 30.41
CA VAL A 79 4.23 0.91 31.70
C VAL A 79 4.83 0.13 32.86
N ARG A 80 4.70 -1.22 32.88
CA ARG A 80 5.33 -2.05 33.93
C ARG A 80 6.85 -1.96 33.95
N GLN A 81 7.49 -1.80 32.79
CA GLN A 81 8.94 -1.60 32.73
C GLN A 81 9.35 -0.23 33.25
N GLU A 82 8.62 0.82 32.89
CA GLU A 82 8.84 2.19 33.36
C GLU A 82 8.62 2.30 34.86
N GLU A 83 7.58 1.65 35.40
CA GLU A 83 7.31 1.58 36.83
C GLU A 83 8.48 0.93 37.59
N ARG A 84 8.98 -0.23 37.14
CA ARG A 84 10.17 -0.87 37.73
C ARG A 84 11.42 -0.01 37.64
N ARG A 85 11.59 0.74 36.53
CA ARG A 85 12.73 1.66 36.36
C ARG A 85 12.61 2.84 37.31
N ALA A 86 11.41 3.39 37.48
CA ALA A 86 11.15 4.49 38.40
C ALA A 86 11.34 4.05 39.86
N GLU A 87 10.87 2.85 40.23
CA GLU A 87 11.07 2.26 41.55
C GLU A 87 12.56 2.02 41.85
N MET A 88 13.31 1.42 40.92
CA MET A 88 14.75 1.26 41.11
C MET A 88 15.47 2.60 41.23
N LYS A 89 15.07 3.59 40.44
CA LYS A 89 15.64 4.94 40.50
C LYS A 89 15.34 5.61 41.83
N SER A 90 14.10 5.55 42.33
CA SER A 90 13.75 6.12 43.63
C SER A 90 14.51 5.45 44.77
N ARG A 91 14.60 4.11 44.79
CA ARG A 91 15.38 3.37 45.79
C ARG A 91 16.87 3.75 45.75
N HIS A 92 17.45 3.88 44.56
CA HIS A 92 18.84 4.33 44.43
C HIS A 92 19.02 5.78 44.89
N ASP A 93 18.10 6.67 44.56
CA ASP A 93 18.16 8.08 44.96
C ASP A 93 17.96 8.24 46.47
N GLU A 94 17.10 7.45 47.11
CA GLU A 94 16.94 7.39 48.57
C GLU A 94 18.19 6.90 49.27
N ILE A 95 18.84 5.83 48.77
CA ILE A 95 20.14 5.37 49.27
C ILE A 95 21.18 6.48 49.11
N ARG A 96 21.24 7.13 47.94
CA ARG A 96 22.16 8.24 47.68
C ARG A 96 21.97 9.37 48.69
N LYS A 97 20.73 9.72 49.05
CA LYS A 97 20.41 10.73 50.08
C LYS A 97 20.83 10.26 51.48
N LYS A 98 20.51 9.02 51.83
CA LYS A 98 20.83 8.44 53.15
C LYS A 98 22.32 8.48 53.47
N TYR A 99 23.17 8.25 52.47
CA TYR A 99 24.62 8.23 52.61
C TYR A 99 25.30 9.55 52.17
N GLY A 100 24.53 10.62 51.93
CA GLY A 100 25.10 11.93 51.57
C GLY A 100 25.83 11.98 50.23
N LEU A 101 25.59 11.03 49.31
CA LEU A 101 26.12 11.04 47.93
C LEU A 101 25.35 12.00 47.01
N PHE A 102 24.38 12.77 47.52
CA PHE A 102 23.86 13.91 46.78
C PHE A 102 24.96 14.97 46.79
N LYS A 103 25.44 15.37 45.60
CA LYS A 103 26.48 16.40 45.41
C LYS A 103 26.04 17.73 46.06
N GLU A 104 26.19 17.84 47.37
CA GLU A 104 26.64 19.08 47.98
C GLU A 104 28.12 19.15 47.63
N GLN A 105 28.46 20.08 46.72
CA GLN A 105 29.78 20.35 46.11
C GLN A 105 30.91 19.40 46.55
N ASN A 106 31.29 18.48 45.65
CA ASN A 106 32.36 17.51 45.87
C ASN A 106 33.65 18.24 46.31
N PRO A 107 34.15 18.07 47.56
CA PRO A 107 35.36 18.75 48.03
C PRO A 107 36.65 18.34 47.30
N TYR A 108 36.55 17.35 46.41
CA TYR A 108 37.63 16.78 45.61
C TYR A 108 37.48 17.01 44.09
N GLU A 109 36.54 17.86 43.64
CA GLU A 109 36.53 18.36 42.24
C GLU A 109 37.74 19.32 42.08
N LYS A 110 38.95 18.74 41.97
CA LYS A 110 40.18 19.49 41.65
C LYS A 110 40.12 19.95 40.19
N PHE A 111 40.59 21.19 40.00
CA PHE A 111 40.82 21.91 38.74
C PHE A 111 41.30 21.04 37.58
#